data_AF-A0A379WXM9-F1
#
_entry.id   AF-A0A379WXM9-F1
#
_cell.length_a   1.000
_cell.length_b   1.000
_cell.length_c   1.000
_cell.angle_alpha   90.00
_cell.angle_beta   90.00
_cell.angle_gamma   90.00
#
_symmetry.space_group_name_H-M   'P 1'
#
loop_
_entity.id
_entity.type
_entity.pdbx_description
1 polymer ?
#
loop_
_entity_poly.entity_id
_entity_poly.type
_entity_poly.pdbx_seq_one_letter_code
_entity_poly.pdbx_strand_id
1 'polypeptide(L)' 'MKLEVPASIPPAQMKVINQNQQLMDDLGANATPAIYYMNKDKILQQVVGLPEKAQLDAMMGQP' A
#
# COMPACT_ATOMS: atom_id res chain seq x y z
N MET A 1 26.95 -12.84 15.27
CA MET A 1 26.56 -12.96 13.85
C MET A 1 26.91 -11.65 13.15
N LYS A 2 27.65 -11.68 12.05
CA LYS A 2 27.91 -10.50 11.21
C LYS A 2 26.81 -10.47 10.16
N LEU A 3 25.96 -9.44 10.18
CA LEU A 3 24.91 -9.27 9.19
C LEU A 3 25.57 -8.77 7.90
N GLU A 4 25.48 -9.55 6.83
CA GLU A 4 25.91 -9.12 5.51
C GLU A 4 24.79 -8.30 4.88
N VAL A 5 24.90 -6.97 5.01
CA VAL A 5 23.99 -6.05 4.34
C VAL A 5 24.46 -5.89 2.89
N PRO A 6 23.61 -6.19 1.89
CA PRO A 6 23.97 -5.99 0.49
C PRO A 6 24.28 -4.52 0.22
N ALA A 7 25.38 -4.24 -0.49
CA ALA A 7 25.77 -2.88 -0.86
C ALA A 7 24.82 -2.25 -1.90
N SER A 8 24.04 -3.07 -2.61
CA SER A 8 23.10 -2.62 -3.64
C SER A 8 21.82 -3.45 -3.64
N ILE A 9 20.71 -2.81 -3.97
CA ILE A 9 19.43 -3.49 -4.21
C ILE A 9 19.54 -4.26 -5.53
N PRO A 10 19.26 -5.59 -5.55
CA PRO A 10 19.34 -6.32 -6.81
C PRO A 10 18.27 -5.84 -7.82
N PRO A 11 18.53 -5.93 -9.14
CA PRO A 11 17.68 -5.31 -10.16
C PRO A 11 16.21 -5.76 -10.13
N ALA A 12 15.97 -7.01 -9.74
CA ALA A 12 14.62 -7.56 -9.62
C ALA A 12 13.81 -6.87 -8.51
N GLN A 13 14.39 -6.66 -7.31
CA GLN A 13 13.69 -5.93 -6.25
C GLN A 13 13.50 -4.46 -6.61
N MET A 14 14.49 -3.84 -7.25
CA MET A 14 14.40 -2.44 -7.69
C MET A 14 13.22 -2.23 -8.65
N LYS A 15 13.02 -3.15 -9.60
CA LYS A 15 11.88 -3.11 -10.52
C LYS A 15 10.55 -3.17 -9.79
N VAL A 16 10.40 -4.09 -8.82
CA VAL A 16 9.16 -4.24 -8.04
C VAL A 16 8.87 -2.98 -7.23
N ILE A 17 9.88 -2.41 -6.59
CA ILE A 17 9.74 -1.17 -5.81
C ILE A 17 9.27 -0.03 -6.73
N ASN A 18 9.93 0.17 -7.87
CA ASN A 18 9.58 1.26 -8.79
C ASN A 18 8.16 1.10 -9.36
N GLN A 19 7.75 -0.13 -9.69
CA GLN A 19 6.39 -0.41 -10.16
C GLN A 19 5.34 -0.09 -9.10
N ASN A 20 5.60 -0.46 -7.84
CA ASN A 20 4.69 -0.19 -6.73
C ASN A 20 4.62 1.31 -6.38
N GLN A 21 5.75 2.03 -6.47
CA GLN A 21 5.80 3.49 -6.26
C GLN A 21 5.00 4.21 -7.36
N GLN A 22 5.20 3.84 -8.63
CA GLN A 22 4.41 4.41 -9.73
C GLN A 22 2.91 4.19 -9.54
N LEU A 23 2.50 2.99 -9.13
CA LEU A 23 1.09 2.71 -8.86
C LEU A 23 0.55 3.54 -7.69
N MET A 24 1.35 3.77 -6.65
CA MET A 24 0.99 4.62 -5.51
C MET A 24 0.80 6.09 -5.94
N ASP A 25 1.68 6.59 -6.79
CA ASP A 25 1.62 7.94 -7.37
C ASP A 25 0.40 8.11 -8.30
N ASP A 26 0.14 7.12 -9.16
CA ASP A 26 -1.03 7.11 -10.07
C ASP A 26 -2.36 7.12 -9.29
N LEU A 27 -2.37 6.51 -8.10
CA LEU A 27 -3.52 6.50 -7.19
C LEU A 27 -3.57 7.75 -6.29
N GLY A 28 -2.61 8.68 -6.41
CA GLY A 28 -2.58 9.95 -5.69
C GLY A 28 -2.24 9.84 -4.20
N ALA A 29 -1.73 8.70 -3.73
CA ALA A 29 -1.38 8.52 -2.32
C ALA A 29 0.06 8.98 -2.06
N ASN A 30 0.22 10.11 -1.37
CA ASN A 30 1.54 10.68 -1.08
C ASN A 30 2.17 10.17 0.23
N ALA A 31 1.48 9.30 0.98
CA ALA A 31 1.93 8.79 2.27
C ALA A 31 1.56 7.32 2.47
N THR A 32 2.36 6.60 3.26
CA THR A 32 2.10 5.22 3.66
C THR A 32 1.60 5.15 5.11
N PRO A 33 0.69 4.21 5.45
CA PRO A 33 0.08 3.22 4.55
C PRO A 33 -1.00 3.82 3.63
N ALA A 34 -1.04 3.38 2.38
CA ALA A 34 -2.10 3.66 1.42
C ALA A 34 -2.87 2.35 1.16
N ILE A 35 -4.08 2.25 1.68
CA ILE A 35 -4.86 1.01 1.73
C ILE A 35 -6.01 1.10 0.73
N TYR A 36 -6.12 0.10 -0.12
CA TYR A 36 -7.10 0.02 -1.19
C TYR A 36 -8.02 -1.18 -1.00
N TYR A 37 -9.33 -0.96 -1.09
CA TYR A 37 -10.34 -2.04 -1.02
C TYR A 37 -11.51 -1.74 -1.94
N MET A 38 -12.24 -2.78 -2.33
CA MET A 38 -13.48 -2.64 -3.11
C MET A 38 -14.67 -2.66 -2.16
N ASN A 39 -15.55 -1.67 -2.27
CA ASN A 39 -16.80 -1.68 -1.50
C ASN A 39 -17.84 -2.64 -2.14
N LYS A 40 -19.01 -2.76 -1.50
CA LYS A 40 -20.12 -3.61 -1.96
C LYS A 40 -20.64 -3.24 -3.37
N ASP A 41 -20.46 -1.98 -3.76
CA ASP A 41 -20.86 -1.44 -5.07
C ASP A 41 -19.78 -1.61 -6.15
N LYS A 42 -18.70 -2.34 -5.86
CA LYS A 42 -17.53 -2.53 -6.73
C LYS A 42 -16.83 -1.21 -7.08
N ILE A 43 -16.87 -0.25 -6.17
CA ILE A 43 -16.15 1.02 -6.29
C ILE A 43 -14.88 0.92 -5.45
N LEU A 44 -13.75 1.28 -6.08
CA LEU A 44 -12.45 1.35 -5.42
C LEU A 44 -12.47 2.45 -4.35
N GLN A 45 -12.13 2.07 -3.13
CA GLN A 45 -11.98 2.95 -1.98
C GLN A 45 -10.50 3.07 -1.61
N GLN A 46 -10.12 4.22 -1.08
CA GLN A 46 -8.76 4.54 -0.64
C GLN A 46 -8.80 5.07 0.80
N VAL A 47 -7.86 4.60 1.63
CA VAL A 47 -7.57 5.16 2.95
C VAL A 47 -6.08 5.42 3.05
N VAL A 48 -5.69 6.65 3.42
CA VAL A 48 -4.30 7.05 3.61
C VAL A 48 -4.03 7.29 5.09
N GLY A 49 -2.99 6.68 5.64
CA GLY A 49 -2.66 6.76 7.06
C GLY A 49 -3.35 5.69 7.91
N LEU A 50 -3.35 5.91 9.23
CA LEU A 50 -4.01 5.00 10.17
C LEU A 50 -5.54 5.13 10.03
N PRO A 51 -6.26 4.07 9.64
CA PRO A 51 -7.71 4.11 9.54
C PRO A 51 -8.36 4.36 10.90
N GLU A 52 -9.41 5.18 10.91
CA GLU A 52 -10.31 5.29 12.05
C GLU A 52 -11.17 4.04 12.19
N LYS A 53 -11.80 3.85 13.37
CA LYS A 53 -12.59 2.64 13.67
C LYS A 53 -13.66 2.33 12.61
N ALA A 54 -14.42 3.33 12.16
CA ALA A 54 -15.46 3.12 11.16
C ALA A 54 -14.89 2.74 9.78
N GLN A 55 -13.74 3.33 9.40
CA GLN A 55 -13.04 3.00 8.15
C GLN A 55 -12.48 1.59 8.22
N LEU A 56 -11.89 1.21 9.35
CA LEU A 56 -11.39 -0.14 9.60
C LEU A 56 -12.53 -1.17 9.51
N ASP A 57 -13.66 -0.91 10.17
CA ASP A 57 -14.81 -1.82 10.15
C ASP A 57 -15.35 -1.96 8.70
N ALA A 58 -15.41 -0.88 7.92
CA ALA A 58 -15.77 -0.90 6.51
C ALA A 58 -14.77 -1.66 5.61
N MET A 59 -13.47 -1.48 5.86
CA MET A 59 -12.39 -2.18 5.15
C MET A 59 -12.41 -3.69 5.42
N MET A 60 -12.75 -4.08 6.65
CA MET A 60 -12.82 -5.48 7.08
C MET A 60 -14.14 -6.16 6.68
N GLY A 61 -15.04 -5.44 6.00
CA GLY A 61 -16.33 -5.98 5.53
C GLY A 61 -17.32 -6.28 6.66
N GLN A 62 -17.17 -5.63 7.81
CA GLN A 62 -18.12 -5.77 8.93
C GLN A 62 -19.50 -5.20 8.53
N PRO A 63 -20.61 -5.77 9.05
CA PRO A 63 -21.97 -5.34 8.75
C PRO A 63 -22.29 -3.93 9.21
#